data_AF-M0MW51-F1
#
_entry.id   AF-M0MW51-F1
#
_cell.length_a   1.000
_cell.length_b   1.000
_cell.length_c   1.000
_cell.angle_alpha   90.00
_cell.angle_beta   90.00
_cell.angle_gamma   90.00
#
_symmetry.space_group_name_H-M   'P 1'
#
loop_
_entity.id
_entity.type
_entity.pdbx_description
1 polymer ?
#
loop_
_entity_poly.entity_id
_entity_poly.type
_entity_poly.pdbx_seq_one_letter_code
_entity_poly.pdbx_strand_id
1 'polypeptide(L)'
;MIGEDAFCPKTGASLSDEQQYDDQGRPRRVVTADEQSLASATAGEFTTGAARSSKAALFNRFRRCHATHHPTDDALYRKAALALARLKRTAEGTESWDVHVWYALQKRLAAAGYDVDWMHAHAEPRCPHCHGRLRYEEYADDVTARCVTDCGTGIDQLSAIRETIADLHARAFDEAVAPADLLQF
;
A
#
# COMPACT_ATOMS: atom_id res chain seq x y z
N MET A 1 4.76 -2.66 1.74
CA MET A 1 3.57 -3.53 1.57
C MET A 1 3.97 -5.01 1.78
N ILE A 2 2.99 -5.86 2.12
CA ILE A 2 3.14 -7.30 2.41
C ILE A 2 2.31 -8.10 1.39
N GLY A 3 2.67 -9.35 1.15
CA GLY A 3 1.95 -10.27 0.28
C GLY A 3 2.49 -10.20 -1.13
N GLU A 4 1.63 -10.27 -2.15
CA GLU A 4 2.03 -10.27 -3.56
C GLU A 4 2.73 -8.94 -3.94
N ASP A 5 2.19 -7.82 -3.45
CA ASP A 5 2.75 -6.47 -3.63
C ASP A 5 3.97 -6.15 -2.77
N ALA A 6 4.56 -7.13 -2.09
CA ALA A 6 5.71 -6.84 -1.23
C ALA A 6 6.91 -6.31 -2.03
N PHE A 7 7.65 -5.42 -1.36
CA PHE A 7 8.84 -4.75 -1.88
C PHE A 7 9.82 -4.53 -0.71
N CYS A 8 11.08 -4.22 -1.01
CA CYS A 8 12.07 -3.93 0.02
C CYS A 8 11.65 -2.71 0.85
N PRO A 9 11.35 -2.84 2.16
CA PRO A 9 10.78 -1.74 2.94
C PRO A 9 11.76 -0.60 3.20
N LYS A 10 13.06 -0.82 2.95
CA LYS A 10 14.13 0.17 3.11
C LYS A 10 14.27 1.05 1.86
N THR A 11 14.37 0.42 0.69
CA THR A 11 14.76 1.07 -0.57
C THR A 11 13.62 1.20 -1.57
N GLY A 12 12.59 0.38 -1.39
CA GLY A 12 11.49 0.26 -2.31
C GLY A 12 11.71 -0.83 -3.35
N ALA A 13 12.89 -1.42 -3.50
CA ALA A 13 13.24 -2.35 -4.59
C ALA A 13 12.28 -3.54 -4.72
N SER A 14 12.16 -4.09 -5.94
CA SER A 14 11.36 -5.29 -6.21
C SER A 14 11.93 -6.52 -5.49
N LEU A 15 11.10 -7.53 -5.32
CA LEU A 15 11.51 -8.82 -4.79
C LEU A 15 11.43 -9.88 -5.90
N SER A 16 12.26 -10.92 -5.80
CA SER A 16 12.23 -12.06 -6.71
C SER A 16 10.87 -12.74 -6.74
N ASP A 17 10.51 -13.38 -7.86
CA ASP A 17 9.32 -14.23 -7.92
C ASP A 17 9.50 -15.51 -7.11
N GLU A 18 10.74 -16.02 -7.07
CA GLU A 18 11.10 -17.20 -6.28
C GLU A 18 10.98 -16.93 -4.78
N GLN A 19 10.29 -17.83 -4.09
CA GLN A 19 10.08 -17.81 -2.64
C GLN A 19 10.99 -18.85 -1.97
N GLN A 20 11.64 -18.44 -0.89
CA GLN A 20 12.37 -19.32 0.01
C GLN A 20 11.70 -19.30 1.37
N TYR A 21 11.55 -20.47 1.99
CA TYR A 21 10.92 -20.60 3.29
C TYR A 21 11.98 -20.57 4.39
N ASP A 22 11.73 -19.80 5.44
CA ASP A 22 12.57 -19.86 6.65
C ASP A 22 12.25 -21.10 7.50
N ASP A 23 13.00 -21.28 8.60
CA ASP A 23 12.84 -22.39 9.54
C ASP A 23 11.44 -22.46 10.20
N GLN A 24 10.65 -21.38 10.10
CA GLN A 24 9.27 -21.30 10.59
C GLN A 24 8.24 -21.49 9.47
N GLY A 25 8.67 -21.84 8.26
CA GLY A 25 7.81 -22.02 7.10
C GLY A 25 7.26 -20.71 6.53
N ARG A 26 7.85 -19.56 6.85
CA ARG A 26 7.40 -18.27 6.32
C ARG A 26 8.06 -17.99 4.96
N PRO A 27 7.29 -17.63 3.92
CA PRO A 27 7.86 -17.34 2.61
C PRO A 27 8.60 -16.00 2.64
N ARG A 28 9.86 -16.00 2.21
CA ARG A 28 10.70 -14.82 2.03
C ARG A 28 11.12 -14.73 0.57
N ARG A 29 11.31 -13.52 0.08
CA ARG A 29 11.77 -13.23 -1.28
C ARG A 29 13.05 -12.42 -1.23
N VAL A 30 13.87 -12.56 -2.27
CA VAL A 30 15.17 -11.89 -2.36
C VAL A 30 14.96 -10.48 -2.91
N VAL A 31 15.58 -9.47 -2.30
CA VAL A 31 15.61 -8.12 -2.86
C VAL A 31 16.42 -8.12 -4.15
N THR A 32 15.78 -7.76 -5.27
CA THR A 32 16.43 -7.66 -6.58
C THR A 32 17.36 -6.47 -6.63
N ALA A 33 18.49 -6.62 -7.34
CA ALA A 33 19.44 -5.53 -7.52
C ALA A 33 18.88 -4.42 -8.42
N ASP A 34 18.94 -3.19 -7.92
CA ASP A 34 18.74 -1.93 -8.62
C ASP A 34 19.74 -0.90 -8.03
N GLU A 35 19.84 0.28 -8.65
CA GLU A 35 20.79 1.32 -8.21
C GLU A 35 20.66 1.63 -6.71
N GLN A 36 19.42 1.74 -6.22
CA GLN A 36 19.14 2.11 -4.83
C GLN A 36 19.45 0.97 -3.84
N SER A 37 19.12 -0.27 -4.18
CA SER A 37 19.36 -1.44 -3.34
C SER A 37 20.82 -1.81 -3.26
N LEU A 38 21.58 -1.61 -4.35
CA LEU A 38 23.04 -1.74 -4.37
C LEU A 38 23.69 -0.66 -3.49
N ALA A 39 23.30 0.61 -3.66
CA ALA A 39 23.82 1.72 -2.85
C ALA A 39 23.52 1.57 -1.36
N SER A 40 22.41 0.90 -1.02
CA SER A 40 22.00 0.66 0.38
C SER A 40 22.47 -0.70 0.92
N ALA A 41 23.24 -1.48 0.16
CA ALA A 41 23.67 -2.84 0.50
C ALA A 41 22.51 -3.80 0.89
N THR A 42 21.34 -3.61 0.27
CA THR A 42 20.14 -4.43 0.52
C THR A 42 19.87 -5.46 -0.57
N ALA A 43 20.55 -5.38 -1.71
CA ALA A 43 20.43 -6.38 -2.77
C ALA A 43 20.85 -7.76 -2.24
N GLY A 44 20.04 -8.78 -2.50
CA GLY A 44 20.26 -10.13 -1.97
C GLY A 44 19.67 -10.38 -0.57
N GLU A 45 19.19 -9.36 0.15
CA GLU A 45 18.53 -9.56 1.45
C GLU A 45 17.23 -10.36 1.29
N PHE A 46 16.94 -11.25 2.24
CA PHE A 46 15.65 -11.95 2.33
C PHE A 46 14.63 -11.15 3.11
N THR A 47 13.45 -10.89 2.52
CA THR A 47 12.36 -10.16 3.17
C THR A 47 10.97 -10.64 2.75
N THR A 48 9.99 -10.47 3.62
CA THR A 48 8.55 -10.64 3.33
C THR A 48 7.89 -9.31 2.93
N GLY A 49 8.70 -8.24 2.80
CA GLY A 49 8.23 -6.86 2.81
C GLY A 49 7.98 -6.37 4.24
N ALA A 50 7.19 -5.30 4.36
CA ALA A 50 6.73 -4.80 5.64
C ALA A 50 5.39 -4.10 5.50
N ALA A 51 4.62 -4.09 6.58
CA ALA A 51 3.39 -3.31 6.68
C ALA A 51 3.68 -1.80 6.60
N ARG A 52 4.85 -1.38 7.10
CA ARG A 52 5.32 -0.01 7.10
C ARG A 52 6.70 0.05 6.45
N SER A 53 6.81 0.80 5.36
CA SER A 53 8.08 1.10 4.72
C SER A 53 8.53 2.53 5.01
N SER A 54 9.79 2.80 4.69
CA SER A 54 10.28 4.17 4.61
C SER A 54 9.49 4.96 3.54
N LYS A 55 9.44 6.28 3.69
CA LYS A 55 8.84 7.17 2.68
C LYS A 55 9.51 7.00 1.32
N ALA A 56 10.85 6.93 1.31
CA ALA A 56 11.63 6.75 0.09
C ALA A 56 11.28 5.42 -0.59
N ALA A 57 11.13 4.34 0.18
CA ALA A 57 10.75 3.04 -0.35
C ALA A 57 9.37 3.05 -1.00
N LEU A 58 8.37 3.65 -0.34
CA LEU A 58 7.01 3.73 -0.90
C LEU A 58 6.96 4.61 -2.16
N PHE A 59 7.72 5.71 -2.18
CA PHE A 59 7.82 6.57 -3.36
C PHE A 59 8.53 5.87 -4.54
N ASN A 60 9.59 5.11 -4.27
CA ASN A 60 10.27 4.34 -5.31
C ASN A 60 9.38 3.22 -5.84
N ARG A 61 8.61 2.55 -4.97
CA ARG A 61 7.56 1.60 -5.39
C ARG A 61 6.54 2.29 -6.30
N PHE A 62 6.03 3.46 -5.91
CA PHE A 62 5.09 4.25 -6.71
C PHE A 62 5.62 4.54 -8.12
N ARG A 63 6.86 5.05 -8.23
CA ARG A 63 7.48 5.35 -9.54
C ARG A 63 7.60 4.12 -10.44
N ARG A 64 7.97 2.96 -9.89
CA ARG A 64 8.09 1.73 -10.68
C ARG A 64 6.73 1.20 -11.14
N CYS A 65 5.72 1.26 -10.27
CA CYS A 65 4.37 0.87 -10.64
C CYS A 65 3.83 1.78 -11.75
N HIS A 66 4.00 3.10 -11.62
CA HIS A 66 3.62 4.06 -12.66
C HIS A 66 4.33 3.78 -13.98
N ALA A 67 5.64 3.53 -13.97
CA ALA A 67 6.42 3.23 -15.17
C ALA A 67 5.98 1.94 -15.92
N THR A 68 5.18 1.08 -15.28
CA THR A 68 4.59 -0.11 -15.93
C THR A 68 3.38 0.26 -16.77
N HIS A 69 2.69 1.36 -16.43
CA HIS A 69 1.42 1.77 -17.02
C HIS A 69 1.57 2.99 -17.92
N HIS A 70 2.49 3.90 -17.60
CA HIS A 70 2.64 5.19 -18.26
C HIS A 70 4.12 5.62 -18.38
N PRO A 71 4.45 6.52 -19.32
CA PRO A 71 5.74 7.21 -19.35
C PRO A 71 6.00 8.02 -18.08
N THR A 72 7.26 8.38 -17.84
CA THR A 72 7.65 9.24 -16.71
C THR A 72 6.91 10.58 -16.71
N ASP A 73 6.39 10.96 -15.53
CA ASP A 73 5.72 12.24 -15.29
C ASP A 73 6.31 12.92 -14.03
N ASP A 74 7.12 13.96 -14.26
CA ASP A 74 7.78 14.71 -13.18
C ASP A 74 6.81 15.52 -12.31
N ALA A 75 5.70 16.00 -12.89
CA ALA A 75 4.70 16.77 -12.16
C ALA A 75 3.95 15.86 -11.17
N LEU A 76 3.52 14.69 -11.66
CA LEU A 76 2.96 13.62 -10.84
C LEU A 76 3.92 13.21 -9.73
N TYR A 77 5.18 12.94 -10.07
CA TYR A 77 6.18 12.49 -9.10
C TYR A 77 6.45 13.53 -8.01
N ARG A 78 6.49 14.81 -8.36
CA ARG A 78 6.62 15.89 -7.38
C ARG A 78 5.40 15.98 -6.48
N LYS A 79 4.19 15.90 -7.04
CA LYS A 79 2.94 15.91 -6.28
C LYS A 79 2.86 14.72 -5.32
N ALA A 80 3.20 13.52 -5.81
CA ALA A 80 3.21 12.30 -5.02
C ALA A 80 4.23 12.35 -3.87
N ALA A 81 5.44 12.86 -4.12
CA ALA A 81 6.46 13.00 -3.09
C ALA A 81 6.02 13.93 -1.94
N LEU A 82 5.38 15.05 -2.27
CA LEU A 82 4.85 16.00 -1.29
C LEU A 82 3.68 15.41 -0.50
N ALA A 83 2.73 14.76 -1.20
CA ALA A 83 1.58 14.12 -0.58
C ALA A 83 2.02 12.98 0.37
N LEU A 84 2.94 12.11 -0.07
CA LEU A 84 3.51 11.04 0.76
C LEU A 84 4.23 11.59 2.00
N ALA A 85 4.96 12.70 1.86
CA ALA A 85 5.62 13.31 3.00
C ALA A 85 4.63 13.81 4.06
N ARG A 86 3.48 14.35 3.64
CA ARG A 86 2.42 14.79 4.55
C ARG A 86 1.70 13.59 5.18
N LEU A 87 1.25 12.64 4.37
CA LEU A 87 0.59 11.40 4.82
C LEU A 87 1.43 10.62 5.84
N LYS A 88 2.69 10.32 5.52
CA LYS A 88 3.59 9.57 6.42
C LYS A 88 3.91 10.31 7.72
N ARG A 89 3.80 11.65 7.75
CA ARG A 89 3.98 12.45 8.97
C ARG A 89 2.73 12.46 9.84
N THR A 90 1.55 12.45 9.21
CA THR A 90 0.25 12.48 9.89
C THR A 90 -0.21 11.11 10.38
N ALA A 91 0.19 10.05 9.69
CA ALA A 91 -0.27 8.70 9.97
C ALA A 91 0.30 8.14 11.28
N GLU A 92 -0.59 7.63 12.13
CA GLU A 92 -0.24 6.97 13.39
C GLU A 92 -0.80 5.55 13.41
N GLY A 93 -0.39 4.72 14.37
CA GLY A 93 -0.99 3.40 14.58
C GLY A 93 -1.15 2.57 13.30
N THR A 94 -2.35 2.06 13.03
CA THR A 94 -2.69 1.26 11.84
C THR A 94 -2.73 2.09 10.55
N GLU A 95 -2.97 3.40 10.62
CA GLU A 95 -3.00 4.30 9.44
C GLU A 95 -1.63 4.39 8.76
N SER A 96 -0.55 4.24 9.54
CA SER A 96 0.83 4.30 9.02
C SER A 96 1.21 3.12 8.12
N TRP A 97 0.34 2.12 8.00
CA TRP A 97 0.52 1.01 7.08
C TRP A 97 0.53 1.49 5.63
N ASP A 98 1.44 0.96 4.84
CA ASP A 98 1.69 1.38 3.47
C ASP A 98 0.44 1.28 2.60
N VAL A 99 -0.42 0.28 2.84
CA VAL A 99 -1.67 0.10 2.09
C VAL A 99 -2.63 1.27 2.31
N HIS A 100 -2.82 1.72 3.55
CA HIS A 100 -3.68 2.86 3.85
C HIS A 100 -3.09 4.16 3.29
N VAL A 101 -1.78 4.35 3.44
CA VAL A 101 -1.06 5.50 2.87
C VAL A 101 -1.15 5.50 1.33
N TRP A 102 -1.09 4.34 0.69
CA TRP A 102 -1.19 4.19 -0.76
C TRP A 102 -2.56 4.62 -1.29
N TYR A 103 -3.63 4.15 -0.66
CA TYR A 103 -5.00 4.54 -1.04
C TYR A 103 -5.31 6.01 -0.73
N ALA A 104 -4.81 6.54 0.40
CA ALA A 104 -4.92 7.97 0.68
C ALA A 104 -4.15 8.82 -0.35
N LEU A 105 -2.98 8.34 -0.80
CA LEU A 105 -2.21 8.99 -1.87
C LEU A 105 -2.98 8.98 -3.19
N GLN A 106 -3.56 7.84 -3.57
CA GLN A 106 -4.34 7.70 -4.78
C GLN A 106 -5.49 8.72 -4.81
N LYS A 107 -6.29 8.79 -3.73
CA LYS A 107 -7.39 9.77 -3.63
C LYS A 107 -6.89 11.20 -3.82
N ARG A 108 -5.75 11.55 -3.20
CA ARG A 108 -5.16 12.87 -3.31
C ARG A 108 -4.70 13.21 -4.74
N LEU A 109 -4.16 12.24 -5.46
CA LEU A 109 -3.69 12.42 -6.84
C LEU A 109 -4.87 12.49 -7.81
N ALA A 110 -5.89 11.64 -7.65
CA ALA A 110 -7.12 11.70 -8.43
C ALA A 110 -7.82 13.06 -8.27
N ALA A 111 -7.94 13.56 -7.03
CA ALA A 111 -8.50 14.89 -6.78
C ALA A 111 -7.68 16.04 -7.41
N ALA A 112 -6.40 15.79 -7.72
CA ALA A 112 -5.55 16.74 -8.44
C ALA A 112 -5.59 16.56 -9.97
N GLY A 113 -6.45 15.67 -10.48
CA GLY A 113 -6.68 15.45 -11.92
C GLY A 113 -5.73 14.46 -12.59
N TYR A 114 -4.96 13.68 -11.82
CA TYR A 114 -4.09 12.64 -12.39
C TYR A 114 -4.86 11.33 -12.59
N ASP A 115 -4.59 10.65 -13.71
CA ASP A 115 -5.05 9.28 -13.94
C ASP A 115 -4.21 8.32 -13.08
N VAL A 116 -4.85 7.77 -12.05
CA VAL A 116 -4.20 6.92 -11.03
C VAL A 116 -5.00 5.66 -10.74
N ASP A 117 -5.91 5.26 -11.62
CA ASP A 117 -6.72 4.05 -11.44
C ASP A 117 -5.85 2.79 -11.39
N TRP A 118 -4.71 2.81 -12.09
CA TRP A 118 -3.70 1.76 -12.07
C TRP A 118 -3.15 1.46 -10.67
N MET A 119 -3.26 2.38 -9.70
CA MET A 119 -2.77 2.18 -8.34
C MET A 119 -3.51 1.07 -7.60
N HIS A 120 -4.78 0.79 -7.94
CA HIS A 120 -5.56 -0.30 -7.34
C HIS A 120 -4.91 -1.68 -7.57
N ALA A 121 -4.27 -1.86 -8.72
CA ALA A 121 -3.64 -3.14 -9.08
C ALA A 121 -2.35 -3.45 -8.30
N HIS A 122 -1.85 -2.51 -7.48
CA HIS A 122 -0.55 -2.61 -6.81
C HIS A 122 -0.63 -2.56 -5.29
N ALA A 123 -1.83 -2.71 -4.73
CA ALA A 123 -2.05 -2.78 -3.29
C ALA A 123 -3.32 -3.56 -2.96
N GLU A 124 -3.20 -4.72 -2.33
CA GLU A 124 -4.36 -5.45 -1.79
C GLU A 124 -4.73 -4.95 -0.37
N PRO A 125 -5.99 -4.57 -0.10
CA PRO A 125 -6.46 -4.29 1.27
C PRO A 125 -6.25 -5.49 2.20
N ARG A 126 -5.88 -5.20 3.46
CA ARG A 126 -5.60 -6.20 4.50
C ARG A 126 -6.42 -5.92 5.74
N CYS A 127 -6.70 -6.97 6.52
CA CYS A 127 -7.43 -6.80 7.77
C CYS A 127 -6.70 -5.78 8.70
N PRO A 128 -7.40 -4.72 9.17
CA PRO A 128 -6.82 -3.66 9.99
C PRO A 128 -6.35 -4.14 11.38
N HIS A 129 -6.71 -5.36 11.80
CA HIS A 129 -6.33 -5.91 13.09
C HIS A 129 -5.12 -6.85 13.01
N CYS A 130 -5.08 -7.77 12.04
CA CYS A 130 -4.05 -8.81 11.98
C CYS A 130 -3.24 -8.88 10.68
N HIS A 131 -3.46 -7.95 9.74
CA HIS A 131 -2.85 -7.99 8.39
C HIS A 131 -3.22 -9.22 7.54
N GLY A 132 -4.21 -9.99 7.97
CA GLY A 132 -4.68 -11.16 7.24
C GLY A 132 -5.24 -10.80 5.87
N ARG A 133 -5.20 -11.77 4.95
CA ARG A 133 -5.97 -11.71 3.68
C ARG A 133 -7.44 -11.48 3.99
N LEU A 134 -8.10 -10.71 3.13
CA LEU A 134 -9.55 -10.53 3.18
C LEU A 134 -10.21 -11.47 2.18
N ARG A 135 -11.34 -12.05 2.57
CA ARG A 135 -12.25 -12.76 1.69
C ARG A 135 -13.38 -11.79 1.34
N TYR A 136 -13.52 -11.51 0.06
CA TYR A 136 -14.56 -10.63 -0.46
C TYR A 136 -15.85 -11.43 -0.69
N GLU A 137 -16.98 -10.86 -0.32
CA GLU A 137 -18.32 -11.40 -0.53
C GLU A 137 -19.19 -10.29 -1.12
N GLU A 138 -19.74 -10.55 -2.30
CA GLU A 138 -20.73 -9.68 -2.96
C GLU A 138 -22.12 -9.97 -2.39
N TYR A 139 -22.81 -8.93 -1.94
CA TYR A 139 -24.19 -9.00 -1.49
C TYR A 139 -25.00 -7.89 -2.19
N ALA A 140 -25.86 -8.30 -3.13
CA ALA A 140 -26.62 -7.39 -3.98
C ALA A 140 -25.72 -6.36 -4.68
N ASP A 141 -25.85 -5.07 -4.35
CA ASP A 141 -25.09 -3.96 -4.95
C ASP A 141 -23.88 -3.51 -4.10
N ASP A 142 -23.47 -4.30 -3.09
CA ASP A 142 -22.35 -3.97 -2.21
C ASP A 142 -21.32 -5.10 -2.08
N VAL A 143 -20.07 -4.72 -1.85
CA VAL A 143 -18.94 -5.62 -1.62
C VAL A 143 -18.51 -5.48 -0.17
N THR A 144 -18.57 -6.61 0.55
CA THR A 144 -18.05 -6.72 1.92
C THR A 144 -16.78 -7.56 1.92
N ALA A 145 -15.92 -7.40 2.93
CA ALA A 145 -14.77 -8.28 3.09
C ALA A 145 -14.53 -8.69 4.53
N ARG A 146 -14.35 -9.99 4.76
CA ARG A 146 -14.08 -10.57 6.08
C ARG A 146 -12.63 -11.01 6.20
N CYS A 147 -12.08 -10.96 7.42
CA CYS A 147 -10.73 -11.47 7.67
C CYS A 147 -10.70 -13.00 7.56
N VAL A 148 -9.80 -13.55 6.72
CA VAL A 148 -9.63 -15.01 6.54
C VAL A 148 -9.16 -15.70 7.83
N THR A 149 -8.41 -14.99 8.67
CA THR A 149 -7.92 -15.50 9.97
C THR A 149 -8.98 -15.37 11.07
N ASP A 150 -10.16 -14.80 10.76
CA ASP A 150 -11.27 -14.62 11.70
C ASP A 150 -10.89 -13.89 13.00
N CYS A 151 -9.98 -12.92 12.92
CA CYS A 151 -9.53 -12.16 14.09
C CYS A 151 -10.51 -11.05 14.54
N GLY A 152 -11.60 -10.84 13.79
CA GLY A 152 -12.50 -9.69 13.91
C GLY A 152 -13.98 -10.06 13.89
N THR A 153 -14.36 -11.22 14.46
CA THR A 153 -15.76 -11.64 14.67
C THR A 153 -16.65 -11.63 13.42
N GLY A 154 -16.11 -11.95 12.23
CA GLY A 154 -16.88 -12.02 10.99
C GLY A 154 -17.49 -10.70 10.47
N ILE A 155 -17.11 -9.54 11.00
CA ILE A 155 -17.60 -8.23 10.57
C ILE A 155 -16.93 -7.78 9.27
N ASP A 156 -17.64 -6.94 8.49
CA ASP A 156 -17.07 -6.30 7.31
C ASP A 156 -15.89 -5.39 7.71
N GLN A 157 -14.73 -5.67 7.12
CA GLN A 157 -13.49 -4.95 7.33
C GLN A 157 -13.32 -3.79 6.34
N LEU A 158 -14.02 -3.79 5.21
CA LEU A 158 -13.87 -2.72 4.21
C LEU A 158 -14.35 -1.39 4.77
N SER A 159 -15.46 -1.37 5.50
CA SER A 159 -15.95 -0.18 6.18
C SER A 159 -14.89 0.44 7.11
N ALA A 160 -14.26 -0.37 7.98
CA ALA A 160 -13.20 0.09 8.88
C ALA A 160 -11.93 0.58 8.14
N ILE A 161 -11.57 -0.06 7.03
CA ILE A 161 -10.43 0.36 6.20
C ILE A 161 -10.73 1.70 5.51
N ARG A 162 -11.93 1.86 4.95
CA ARG A 162 -12.40 3.11 4.32
C ARG A 162 -12.38 4.27 5.30
N GLU A 163 -12.88 4.07 6.52
CA GLU A 163 -12.81 5.07 7.61
C GLU A 163 -11.36 5.43 7.94
N THR A 164 -10.49 4.43 8.13
CA THR A 164 -9.06 4.64 8.41
C THR A 164 -8.38 5.51 7.34
N ILE A 165 -8.68 5.25 6.06
CA ILE A 165 -8.12 6.01 4.94
C ILE A 165 -8.72 7.43 4.89
N ALA A 166 -10.03 7.57 5.09
CA ALA A 166 -10.72 8.86 5.10
C ALA A 166 -10.18 9.78 6.21
N ASP A 167 -10.04 9.27 7.43
CA ASP A 167 -9.53 10.01 8.58
C ASP A 167 -8.08 10.43 8.38
N LEU A 168 -7.24 9.52 7.86
CA LEU A 168 -5.87 9.86 7.49
C LEU A 168 -5.83 10.97 6.44
N HIS A 169 -6.64 10.86 5.38
CA HIS A 169 -6.69 11.87 4.31
C HIS A 169 -7.14 13.22 4.85
N ALA A 170 -8.22 13.24 5.63
CA ALA A 170 -8.79 14.46 6.21
C ALA A 170 -7.78 15.18 7.10
N ARG A 171 -7.13 14.48 8.03
CA ARG A 171 -6.08 15.08 8.87
C ARG A 171 -4.83 15.48 8.08
N ALA A 172 -4.52 14.73 7.02
CA ALA A 172 -3.34 15.01 6.21
C ALA A 172 -3.56 16.16 5.23
N PHE A 173 -4.77 16.55 4.86
CA PHE A 173 -4.99 17.58 3.84
C PHE A 173 -6.00 18.66 4.22
N ASP A 174 -6.58 18.58 5.43
CA ASP A 174 -7.67 19.44 5.90
C ASP A 174 -8.89 19.37 4.96
N GLU A 175 -9.12 18.19 4.40
CA GLU A 175 -10.11 17.93 3.33
C GLU A 175 -10.84 16.62 3.62
N ALA A 176 -12.10 16.72 4.04
CA ALA A 176 -12.93 15.56 4.34
C ALA A 176 -13.25 14.78 3.06
N VAL A 177 -13.19 13.45 3.17
CA VAL A 177 -13.55 12.50 2.11
C VAL A 177 -14.57 11.55 2.67
N ALA A 178 -15.66 11.29 1.95
CA ALA A 178 -16.62 10.29 2.37
C ALA A 178 -15.98 8.89 2.28
N PRO A 179 -16.07 8.05 3.34
CA PRO A 179 -15.52 6.69 3.30
C PRO A 179 -16.04 5.84 2.12
N ALA A 180 -17.29 6.06 1.70
CA ALA A 180 -17.89 5.37 0.55
C ALA A 180 -17.22 5.70 -0.80
N ASP A 181 -16.48 6.82 -0.89
CA ASP A 181 -15.74 7.22 -2.10
C ASP A 181 -14.32 6.62 -2.15
N LEU A 182 -14.00 5.69 -1.24
CA LEU A 182 -12.72 5.02 -1.13
C LEU A 182 -12.90 3.52 -1.35
N LEU A 183 -11.94 2.90 -2.04
CA LEU A 183 -11.97 1.46 -2.35
C LEU A 183 -13.28 1.05 -3.03
N GLN A 184 -13.60 1.72 -4.14
CA GLN A 184 -14.67 1.30 -5.04
C GLN A 184 -14.09 0.23 -5.98
N PHE A 185 -14.77 -0.91 -6.07
CA PHE A 185 -14.38 -2.08 -6.88
C PHE A 185 -15.34 -2.24 -8.04
#